data_AF-A0A7Y7CQT3-F1
#
_entry.id   AF-A0A7Y7CQT3-F1
#
_cell.length_a   1.000
_cell.length_b   1.000
_cell.length_c   1.000
_cell.angle_alpha   90.00
_cell.angle_beta   90.00
_cell.angle_gamma   90.00
#
_symmetry.space_group_name_H-M   'P 1'
#
loop_
_entity.id
_entity.type
_entity.pdbx_description
1 polymer ?
#
loop_
_entity_poly.entity_id
_entity_poly.type
_entity_poly.pdbx_seq_one_letter_code
_entity_poly.pdbx_strand_id
1 'polypeptide(L)'
;MATNSFGHRYFIVSFIVLNLLVFKIVEVNFKSKKVIYALLFLGLITGNLWIYPKNISQGWDATLGHTPYHSLRLEAINYLDNNNITINEVATFFPNYQTINTIDLSGDFRTFKRFHESHEYVLYSNVFNLSDEDLNILNKNYISIKEFNNFNIYIIIYRLKEK
;
A
#
# COMPACT_ATOMS: atom_id res chain seq x y z
N MET A 1 -10.39 3.19 -16.58
CA MET A 1 -11.08 2.65 -15.39
C MET A 1 -10.94 1.14 -15.45
N ALA A 2 -10.11 0.53 -14.61
CA ALA A 2 -10.03 -0.93 -14.57
C ALA A 2 -11.31 -1.49 -13.92
N THR A 3 -12.13 -2.16 -14.71
CA THR A 3 -13.39 -2.83 -14.33
C THR A 3 -13.11 -4.20 -13.72
N ASN A 4 -12.25 -4.28 -12.70
CA ASN A 4 -12.03 -5.56 -12.01
C ASN A 4 -12.90 -5.63 -10.74
N SER A 5 -14.13 -6.09 -10.92
CA SER A 5 -15.10 -6.28 -9.83
C SER A 5 -14.72 -7.41 -8.86
N PHE A 6 -13.65 -8.17 -9.16
CA PHE A 6 -13.17 -9.27 -8.33
C PHE A 6 -11.81 -8.89 -7.73
N GLY A 7 -11.84 -8.30 -6.53
CA GLY A 7 -10.64 -8.22 -5.68
C GLY A 7 -10.05 -9.61 -5.42
N HIS A 8 -8.74 -9.67 -5.14
CA HIS A 8 -8.01 -10.91 -4.87
C HIS A 8 -8.71 -11.81 -3.82
N ARG A 9 -9.46 -11.23 -2.88
CA ARG A 9 -10.28 -11.92 -1.88
C ARG A 9 -11.34 -12.88 -2.44
N TYR A 10 -11.87 -12.65 -3.63
CA TYR A 10 -12.89 -13.55 -4.22
C TYR A 10 -12.29 -14.86 -4.74
N PHE A 11 -10.98 -14.89 -4.98
CA PHE A 11 -10.28 -16.10 -5.40
C PHE A 11 -9.79 -16.96 -4.23
N ILE A 12 -10.04 -16.55 -2.98
CA ILE A 12 -9.62 -17.31 -1.78
C ILE A 12 -10.13 -18.76 -1.86
N VAL A 13 -11.39 -18.98 -2.25
CA VAL A 13 -11.95 -20.34 -2.38
C VAL A 13 -11.19 -21.14 -3.43
N SER A 14 -10.94 -20.56 -4.61
CA SER A 14 -10.16 -21.20 -5.67
C SER A 14 -8.73 -21.53 -5.22
N PHE A 15 -8.07 -20.61 -4.51
CA PHE A 15 -6.74 -20.83 -3.95
C PHE A 15 -6.72 -21.94 -2.90
N ILE A 16 -7.74 -22.04 -2.04
CA ILE A 16 -7.84 -23.13 -1.05
C ILE A 16 -7.93 -24.48 -1.77
N VAL A 17 -8.82 -24.61 -2.76
CA VAL A 17 -8.98 -25.85 -3.54
C VAL A 17 -7.68 -26.21 -4.26
N LEU A 18 -7.01 -25.23 -4.87
CA LEU A 18 -5.72 -25.44 -5.54
C LEU A 18 -4.64 -25.89 -4.56
N ASN A 19 -4.55 -25.27 -3.37
CA ASN A 19 -3.59 -25.67 -2.34
C ASN A 19 -3.83 -27.11 -1.85
N LEU A 20 -5.10 -27.51 -1.66
CA LEU A 20 -5.46 -28.88 -1.29
C LEU A 20 -5.11 -29.88 -2.40
N LEU A 21 -5.32 -29.51 -3.67
CA LEU A 21 -4.92 -30.32 -4.81
C LEU A 21 -3.39 -30.51 -4.85
N VAL A 22 -2.63 -29.42 -4.72
CA VAL A 22 -1.15 -29.48 -4.65
C VAL A 22 -0.71 -30.35 -3.49
N PHE A 23 -1.31 -30.17 -2.31
CA PHE A 23 -1.03 -31.01 -1.15
C PHE A 23 -1.25 -32.50 -1.45
N LYS A 24 -2.39 -32.84 -2.08
CA LYS A 24 -2.71 -34.22 -2.47
C LYS A 24 -1.73 -34.79 -3.50
N ILE A 25 -1.34 -33.99 -4.49
CA ILE A 25 -0.35 -34.38 -5.51
C ILE A 25 0.99 -34.68 -4.86
N VAL A 26 1.47 -33.80 -3.97
CA VAL A 26 2.74 -33.97 -3.25
C VAL A 26 2.72 -35.24 -2.40
N GLU A 27 1.62 -35.46 -1.66
CA GLU A 27 1.50 -36.59 -0.74
C GLU A 27 1.49 -37.95 -1.46
N VAL A 28 0.85 -38.04 -2.64
CA VAL A 28 0.72 -39.30 -3.38
C VAL A 28 1.96 -39.60 -4.24
N ASN A 29 2.57 -38.58 -4.86
CA ASN A 29 3.52 -38.80 -5.94
C ASN A 29 5.00 -38.60 -5.54
N PHE A 30 5.29 -37.99 -4.39
CA PHE A 30 6.67 -37.60 -4.05
C PHE A 30 7.15 -38.18 -2.71
N LYS A 31 8.26 -38.93 -2.76
CA LYS A 31 8.91 -39.47 -1.55
C LYS A 31 9.52 -38.37 -0.67
N SER A 32 10.05 -37.31 -1.29
CA SER A 32 10.73 -36.19 -0.62
C SER A 32 9.79 -35.05 -0.21
N LYS A 33 8.54 -35.38 0.16
CA LYS A 33 7.47 -34.40 0.47
C LYS A 33 7.85 -33.32 1.48
N LYS A 34 8.64 -33.66 2.52
CA LYS A 34 9.06 -32.69 3.55
C LYS A 34 9.91 -31.56 2.96
N VAL A 35 10.80 -31.88 2.03
CA VAL A 35 11.65 -30.87 1.35
C VAL A 35 10.80 -29.98 0.47
N ILE A 36 9.86 -30.57 -0.28
CA ILE A 36 8.93 -29.81 -1.13
C ILE A 36 8.09 -28.85 -0.28
N TYR A 37 7.51 -29.31 0.83
CA TYR A 37 6.75 -28.44 1.73
C TYR A 37 7.61 -27.35 2.35
N ALA A 38 8.87 -27.64 2.72
CA ALA A 38 9.79 -26.62 3.20
C ALA A 38 10.05 -25.53 2.14
N LEU A 39 10.28 -25.92 0.88
CA LEU A 39 10.48 -24.97 -0.22
C LEU A 39 9.22 -24.15 -0.50
N LEU A 40 8.03 -24.77 -0.52
CA LEU A 40 6.75 -24.06 -0.70
C LEU A 40 6.51 -23.06 0.44
N PHE A 41 6.76 -23.47 1.68
CA PHE A 41 6.64 -22.61 2.85
C PHE A 41 7.59 -21.41 2.79
N LEU A 42 8.86 -21.64 2.44
CA LEU A 42 9.83 -20.57 2.23
C LEU A 42 9.40 -19.63 1.10
N GLY A 43 8.88 -20.18 -0.01
CA GLY A 43 8.31 -19.39 -1.11
C GLY A 43 7.19 -18.44 -0.65
N LEU A 44 6.24 -18.95 0.15
CA LEU A 44 5.15 -18.14 0.69
C LEU A 44 5.63 -17.05 1.65
N ILE A 45 6.61 -17.36 2.51
CA ILE A 45 7.21 -16.36 3.41
C ILE A 45 7.93 -15.28 2.59
N THR A 46 8.83 -15.68 1.70
CA THR A 46 9.64 -14.74 0.91
C THR A 46 8.80 -13.88 -0.03
N GLY A 47 7.65 -14.37 -0.50
CA GLY A 47 6.71 -13.58 -1.29
C GLY A 47 6.20 -12.32 -0.60
N ASN A 48 6.15 -12.30 0.75
CA ASN A 48 5.78 -11.09 1.50
C ASN A 48 6.87 -10.00 1.47
N LEU A 49 8.07 -10.33 1.00
CA LEU A 49 9.19 -9.40 0.85
C LEU A 49 9.29 -8.84 -0.57
N TRP A 50 8.51 -9.37 -1.53
CA TRP A 50 8.58 -8.98 -2.93
C TRP A 50 7.71 -7.76 -3.18
N ILE A 51 8.34 -6.58 -3.33
CA ILE A 51 7.66 -5.36 -3.74
C ILE A 51 7.63 -5.27 -5.26
N TYR A 52 6.46 -5.02 -5.84
CA TYR A 52 6.37 -4.74 -7.26
C TYR A 52 6.68 -3.26 -7.56
N PRO A 53 7.13 -2.93 -8.79
CA PRO A 53 7.31 -1.55 -9.21
C PRO A 53 6.06 -0.69 -8.97
N LYS A 54 6.26 0.60 -8.63
CA LYS A 54 5.18 1.55 -8.30
C LYS A 54 4.08 1.71 -9.37
N ASN A 55 4.41 1.40 -10.62
CA ASN A 55 3.50 1.46 -11.77
C ASN A 55 2.54 0.25 -11.83
N ILE A 56 2.76 -0.78 -11.01
CA ILE A 56 1.91 -1.97 -10.95
C ILE A 56 1.10 -1.93 -9.67
N SER A 57 -0.22 -1.97 -9.80
CA SER A 57 -1.13 -2.01 -8.66
C SER A 57 -0.96 -3.30 -7.86
N GLN A 58 -0.92 -3.18 -6.53
CA GLN A 58 -0.72 -4.29 -5.60
C GLN A 58 -1.87 -4.42 -4.61
N GLY A 59 -2.17 -5.65 -4.19
CA GLY A 59 -3.08 -5.94 -3.08
C GLY A 59 -2.34 -5.85 -1.76
N TRP A 60 -1.96 -4.65 -1.35
CA TRP A 60 -1.14 -4.41 -0.15
C TRP A 60 -1.74 -5.02 1.11
N ASP A 61 -3.07 -4.95 1.25
CA ASP A 61 -3.86 -5.51 2.33
C ASP A 61 -3.79 -7.05 2.45
N ALA A 62 -3.28 -7.74 1.42
CA ALA A 62 -3.05 -9.18 1.42
C ALA A 62 -1.60 -9.59 1.77
N THR A 63 -0.74 -8.64 2.15
CA THR A 63 0.69 -8.90 2.44
C THR A 63 1.09 -8.42 3.83
N LEU A 64 2.03 -9.12 4.46
CA LEU A 64 2.65 -8.66 5.71
C LEU A 64 3.46 -7.36 5.53
N GLY A 65 3.84 -7.04 4.29
CA GLY A 65 4.50 -5.80 3.94
C GLY A 65 3.71 -4.55 4.32
N HIS A 66 2.37 -4.61 4.38
CA HIS A 66 1.52 -3.48 4.74
C HIS A 66 1.54 -3.13 6.24
N THR A 67 2.04 -4.02 7.10
CA THR A 67 1.99 -3.83 8.56
C THR A 67 2.54 -2.48 9.08
N PRO A 68 3.62 -1.90 8.53
CA PRO A 68 4.15 -0.63 9.03
C PRO A 68 3.34 0.60 8.58
N TYR A 69 2.39 0.45 7.66
CA TYR A 69 1.70 1.59 7.05
C TYR A 69 1.00 2.49 8.09
N HIS A 70 0.27 1.90 9.03
CA HIS A 70 -0.50 2.67 10.01
C HIS A 70 0.39 3.48 10.95
N SER A 71 1.52 2.92 11.41
CA SER A 71 2.45 3.68 12.26
C SER A 71 3.10 4.82 11.49
N LEU A 72 3.56 4.56 10.25
CA LEU A 72 4.13 5.60 9.40
C LEU A 72 3.12 6.71 9.07
N ARG A 73 1.85 6.35 8.90
CA ARG A 73 0.76 7.30 8.63
C ARG A 73 0.56 8.25 9.82
N LEU A 74 0.56 7.72 11.04
CA LEU A 74 0.47 8.53 12.25
C LEU A 74 1.69 9.44 12.40
N GLU A 75 2.90 8.96 12.09
CA GLU A 75 4.11 9.80 12.05
C GLU A 75 3.99 10.95 11.05
N ALA A 76 3.46 10.67 9.86
CA ALA A 76 3.24 11.69 8.84
C ALA A 76 2.20 12.73 9.27
N ILE A 77 1.07 12.30 9.88
CA ILE A 77 0.06 13.21 10.43
C ILE A 77 0.66 14.09 11.53
N ASN A 78 1.39 13.50 12.47
CA ASN A 78 2.07 14.24 13.54
C ASN A 78 3.06 15.26 12.98
N TYR A 79 3.77 14.93 11.90
CA TYR A 79 4.66 15.88 11.24
C TYR A 79 3.91 17.06 10.64
N LEU A 80 2.76 16.83 9.99
CA LEU A 80 1.93 17.91 9.45
C LEU A 80 1.46 18.83 10.57
N ASP A 81 0.97 18.26 11.67
CA ASP A 81 0.51 18.99 12.85
C ASP A 81 1.65 19.83 13.47
N ASN A 82 2.81 19.23 13.68
CA ASN A 82 3.98 19.91 14.26
C ASN A 82 4.54 21.04 13.38
N ASN A 83 4.26 21.02 12.07
CA ASN A 83 4.68 22.06 11.12
C ASN A 83 3.54 23.04 10.78
N ASN A 84 2.40 22.97 11.47
CA ASN A 84 1.22 23.80 11.21
C ASN A 84 0.70 23.67 9.76
N ILE A 85 0.83 22.49 9.15
CA ILE A 85 0.26 22.21 7.83
C ILE A 85 -1.13 21.60 8.04
N THR A 86 -2.17 22.33 7.66
CA THR A 86 -3.55 21.89 7.87
C THR A 86 -3.85 20.62 7.08
N ILE A 87 -4.28 19.54 7.76
CA ILE A 87 -4.66 18.26 7.13
C ILE A 87 -5.65 18.46 5.96
N ASN A 88 -6.63 19.34 6.12
CA ASN A 88 -7.66 19.62 5.11
C ASN A 88 -7.10 20.37 3.87
N GLU A 89 -5.86 20.83 3.89
CA GLU A 89 -5.18 21.48 2.76
C GLU A 89 -4.23 20.53 2.04
N VAL A 90 -3.88 19.40 2.67
CA VAL A 90 -3.02 18.36 2.10
C VAL A 90 -3.87 17.42 1.24
N ALA A 91 -3.46 17.25 -0.01
CA ALA A 91 -4.09 16.28 -0.90
C ALA A 91 -3.49 14.87 -0.73
N THR A 92 -4.28 13.85 -1.01
CA THR A 92 -3.86 12.45 -0.98
C THR A 92 -4.70 11.61 -1.95
N PHE A 93 -4.31 10.35 -2.07
CA PHE A 93 -4.93 9.36 -2.95
C PHE A 93 -5.74 8.32 -2.15
N PHE A 94 -6.47 7.46 -2.86
CA PHE A 94 -7.19 6.35 -2.25
C PHE A 94 -6.20 5.37 -1.59
N PRO A 95 -6.51 4.81 -0.40
CA PRO A 95 -7.73 4.99 0.40
C PRO A 95 -7.69 6.16 1.40
N ASN A 96 -6.64 6.98 1.38
CA ASN A 96 -6.27 7.88 2.46
C ASN A 96 -7.08 9.19 2.55
N TYR A 97 -7.92 9.51 1.56
CA TYR A 97 -8.80 10.69 1.61
C TYR A 97 -10.10 10.47 2.38
N GLN A 98 -10.24 9.34 3.10
CA GLN A 98 -11.31 9.17 4.10
C GLN A 98 -10.95 9.91 5.39
N THR A 99 -11.92 10.03 6.31
CA THR A 99 -11.64 10.61 7.64
C THR A 99 -10.57 9.80 8.34
N ILE A 100 -9.69 10.45 9.11
CA ILE A 100 -8.64 9.78 9.87
C ILE A 100 -9.24 8.68 10.76
N ASN A 101 -10.37 8.96 11.41
CA ASN A 101 -11.10 8.00 12.24
C ASN A 101 -11.56 6.75 11.46
N THR A 102 -11.90 6.86 10.17
CA THR A 102 -12.31 5.68 9.39
C THR A 102 -11.14 4.72 9.15
N ILE A 103 -9.91 5.25 9.07
CA ILE A 103 -8.71 4.47 8.77
C ILE A 103 -8.05 3.98 10.05
N ASP A 104 -7.93 4.84 11.07
CA ASP A 104 -7.16 4.57 12.29
C ASP A 104 -8.02 4.37 13.55
N LEU A 105 -9.34 4.53 13.47
CA LEU A 105 -10.27 4.37 14.61
C LEU A 105 -9.92 5.27 15.81
N SER A 106 -9.37 6.45 15.54
CA SER A 106 -8.75 7.33 16.52
C SER A 106 -9.68 8.38 17.16
N GLY A 107 -10.90 8.54 16.65
CA GLY A 107 -11.80 9.64 17.00
C GLY A 107 -11.49 10.97 16.31
N ASP A 108 -10.46 11.03 15.45
CA ASP A 108 -10.10 12.23 14.68
C ASP A 108 -10.89 12.31 13.36
N PHE A 109 -11.75 13.30 13.22
CA PHE A 109 -12.62 13.47 12.06
C PHE A 109 -12.04 14.36 10.95
N ARG A 110 -10.79 14.83 11.08
CA ARG A 110 -10.10 15.56 10.00
C ARG A 110 -9.96 14.67 8.77
N THR A 111 -9.92 15.29 7.59
CA THR A 111 -9.94 14.58 6.30
C THR A 111 -9.01 15.26 5.31
N PHE A 112 -8.16 14.48 4.65
CA PHE A 112 -7.33 14.96 3.56
C PHE A 112 -8.16 15.28 2.31
N LYS A 113 -7.69 16.20 1.47
CA LYS A 113 -8.29 16.43 0.16
C LYS A 113 -7.99 15.27 -0.79
N ARG A 114 -8.91 15.00 -1.72
CA ARG A 114 -8.64 14.09 -2.83
C ARG A 114 -7.80 14.79 -3.88
N PHE A 115 -6.73 14.15 -4.35
CA PHE A 115 -5.90 14.66 -5.42
C PHE A 115 -6.69 14.77 -6.74
N HIS A 116 -6.69 15.97 -7.35
CA HIS A 116 -7.32 16.30 -8.64
C HIS A 116 -6.67 17.55 -9.28
N GLU A 117 -6.20 18.50 -8.47
CA GLU A 117 -5.56 19.76 -8.90
C GLU A 117 -4.15 19.91 -8.28
N SER A 118 -3.44 20.98 -8.67
CA SER A 118 -2.21 21.39 -7.98
C SER A 118 -2.53 21.85 -6.56
N HIS A 119 -2.18 21.02 -5.58
CA HIS A 119 -2.26 21.36 -4.16
C HIS A 119 -0.86 21.76 -3.68
N GLU A 120 -0.76 22.63 -2.68
CA GLU A 120 0.55 23.01 -2.16
C GLU A 120 1.27 21.80 -1.56
N TYR A 121 0.53 20.94 -0.84
CA TYR A 121 1.06 19.75 -0.19
C TYR A 121 0.33 18.49 -0.65
N VAL A 122 1.11 17.41 -0.81
CA VAL A 122 0.57 16.08 -1.14
C VAL A 122 1.18 15.02 -0.24
N LEU A 123 0.35 14.19 0.38
CA LEU A 123 0.78 12.99 1.10
C LEU A 123 0.63 11.79 0.16
N TYR A 124 1.73 11.09 -0.08
CA TYR A 124 1.81 9.91 -0.91
C TYR A 124 2.37 8.73 -0.10
N SER A 125 1.89 7.53 -0.39
CA SER A 125 2.50 6.29 0.07
C SER A 125 2.55 5.30 -1.08
N ASN A 126 3.56 4.44 -1.11
CA ASN A 126 3.62 3.35 -2.07
C ASN A 126 2.48 2.33 -1.95
N VAL A 127 1.74 2.35 -0.84
CA VAL A 127 0.51 1.53 -0.71
C VAL A 127 -0.65 2.05 -1.57
N PHE A 128 -0.54 3.29 -2.09
CA PHE A 128 -1.54 3.88 -2.96
C PHE A 128 -1.30 3.44 -4.40
N ASN A 129 -2.26 2.71 -4.96
CA ASN A 129 -2.25 2.29 -6.36
C ASN A 129 -2.61 3.48 -7.26
N LEU A 130 -1.58 4.21 -7.70
CA LEU A 130 -1.72 5.40 -8.54
C LEU A 130 -1.70 5.06 -10.04
N SER A 131 -2.28 5.97 -10.83
CA SER A 131 -2.07 5.94 -12.28
C SER A 131 -0.65 6.39 -12.64
N ASP A 132 -0.17 5.98 -13.81
CA ASP A 132 1.11 6.48 -14.34
C ASP A 132 1.11 7.99 -14.52
N GLU A 133 -0.05 8.58 -14.81
CA GLU A 133 -0.25 10.02 -14.94
C GLU A 133 -0.05 10.74 -13.60
N ASP A 134 -0.70 10.28 -12.53
CA ASP A 134 -0.53 10.84 -11.18
C ASP A 134 0.92 10.72 -10.71
N LEU A 135 1.55 9.56 -10.93
CA LEU A 135 2.97 9.36 -10.61
C LEU A 135 3.86 10.35 -11.37
N ASN A 136 3.56 10.60 -12.64
CA ASN A 136 4.31 11.56 -13.46
C ASN A 136 4.13 13.00 -12.95
N ILE A 137 2.92 13.38 -12.55
CA ILE A 137 2.62 14.68 -11.96
C ILE A 137 3.43 14.88 -10.68
N LEU A 138 3.44 13.88 -9.78
CA LEU A 138 4.25 13.94 -8.55
C LEU A 138 5.74 14.12 -8.85
N ASN A 139 6.30 13.29 -9.75
CA ASN A 139 7.74 13.34 -10.05
C ASN A 139 8.16 14.66 -10.72
N LYS A 140 7.30 15.24 -11.57
CA LYS A 140 7.61 16.47 -12.31
C LYS A 140 7.38 17.73 -11.49
N ASN A 141 6.24 17.83 -10.81
CA ASN A 141 5.74 19.10 -10.28
C ASN A 141 6.01 19.28 -8.78
N TYR A 142 6.44 18.24 -8.08
CA TYR A 142 6.59 18.27 -6.63
C TYR A 142 8.01 17.92 -6.16
N ILE A 143 8.37 18.40 -4.97
CA ILE A 143 9.60 18.05 -4.25
C ILE A 143 9.25 17.36 -2.93
N SER A 144 10.02 16.33 -2.55
CA SER A 144 9.87 15.69 -1.25
C SER A 144 10.40 16.61 -0.15
N ILE A 145 9.57 16.92 0.84
CA ILE A 145 9.99 17.70 2.02
C ILE A 145 10.21 16.81 3.25
N LYS A 146 9.59 15.63 3.27
CA LYS A 146 9.76 14.65 4.34
C LYS A 146 9.42 13.25 3.84
N GLU A 147 10.21 12.27 4.25
CA GLU A 147 9.95 10.85 4.03
C GLU A 147 9.99 10.10 5.37
N PHE A 148 9.04 9.19 5.55
CA PHE A 148 8.99 8.19 6.61
C PHE A 148 9.02 6.82 5.95
N ASN A 149 9.88 5.92 6.42
CA ASN A 149 9.98 4.58 5.86
C ASN A 149 10.16 3.53 6.93
N ASN A 150 9.66 2.32 6.65
CA ASN A 150 9.90 1.14 7.44
C ASN A 150 9.75 -0.09 6.54
N PHE A 151 10.81 -0.90 6.46
CA PHE A 151 10.97 -1.97 5.47
C PHE A 151 10.67 -1.46 4.05
N ASN A 152 9.54 -1.93 3.52
CA ASN A 152 9.14 -1.81 2.14
C ASN A 152 8.07 -0.75 1.94
N ILE A 153 7.62 -0.11 3.03
CA ILE A 153 6.59 0.93 3.01
C ILE A 153 7.24 2.27 3.27
N TYR A 154 6.78 3.27 2.52
CA TYR A 154 7.15 4.65 2.75
C TYR A 154 5.96 5.58 2.60
N ILE A 155 6.04 6.70 3.29
CA ILE A 155 5.13 7.84 3.16
C ILE A 155 5.98 9.07 2.89
N ILE A 156 5.65 9.79 1.83
CA ILE A 156 6.31 11.02 1.41
C ILE A 156 5.33 12.16 1.51
N ILE A 157 5.76 13.26 2.11
CA ILE A 157 5.08 14.54 2.05
C ILE A 157 5.80 15.38 1.00
N TYR A 158 5.06 15.75 -0.01
CA TYR A 158 5.49 16.55 -1.14
C TYR A 158 5.03 18.00 -0.98
N ARG A 159 5.82 18.93 -1.52
CA ARG A 159 5.44 20.33 -1.74
C ARG A 159 5.51 20.67 -3.23
N LEU A 160 4.56 21.45 -3.73
CA LEU A 160 4.55 21.91 -5.12
C LEU A 160 5.81 22.74 -5.39
N LYS A 161 6.46 22.51 -6.53
CA LYS A 161 7.62 23.32 -6.96
C LYS A 161 7.15 24.75 -7.25
N GLU A 162 7.88 25.72 -6.70
CA GLU A 162 7.78 27.10 -7.16
C GLU A 162 8.26 27.16 -8.63
N LYS A 163 7.55 27.93 -9.46
CA LYS A 163 7.86 28.10 -10.89
C LYS A 163 9.12 28.93 -11.11
#